data_AF-A0A958Q653-F1
#
_entry.id   AF-A0A958Q653-F1
#
_cell.length_a   1.000
_cell.length_b   1.000
_cell.length_c   1.000
_cell.angle_alpha   90.00
_cell.angle_beta   90.00
_cell.angle_gamma   90.00
#
_symmetry.space_group_name_H-M   'P 1'
#
loop_
_entity.id
_entity.type
_entity.pdbx_description
1 polymer ?
#
loop_
_entity_poly.entity_id
_entity_poly.type
_entity_poly.pdbx_seq_one_letter_code
_entity_poly.pdbx_strand_id
1 'polypeptide(L)'
;MVGKNRVPDPFFTFTRKSKVIEIEMPFLARVDSIINDYVTELPGALKIADESERLSYLTQFLKRSIMKISNKLGGVRTQTVLADVEEAMFDYAHRHDPSAHRKWVSFLLEDYYDRHYVRHITSSRDRIIFSGTPDEVMAFIASERLF
;
A
#
# COMPACT_ATOMS: atom_id res chain seq x y z
N MET A 1 6.83 11.02 -15.54
CA MET A 1 5.85 9.98 -15.95
C MET A 1 5.30 9.31 -14.71
N VAL A 2 4.05 8.87 -14.74
CA VAL A 2 3.47 7.98 -13.73
C VAL A 2 3.08 6.70 -14.45
N GLY A 3 3.83 5.61 -14.21
CA GLY A 3 3.75 4.42 -15.05
C GLY A 3 4.07 4.74 -16.51
N LYS A 4 3.20 4.34 -17.43
CA LYS A 4 3.33 4.63 -18.88
C LYS A 4 2.79 6.01 -19.28
N ASN A 5 2.15 6.73 -18.36
CA ASN A 5 1.49 8.00 -18.66
C ASN A 5 2.48 9.17 -18.50
N ARG A 6 2.53 10.04 -19.51
CA ARG A 6 3.28 11.29 -19.44
C ARG A 6 2.46 12.32 -18.65
N VAL A 7 3.05 12.84 -17.59
CA VAL A 7 2.49 13.99 -16.86
C VAL A 7 2.79 15.22 -17.72
N PRO A 8 1.81 16.08 -18.05
CA PRO A 8 2.08 17.29 -18.82
C PRO A 8 3.12 18.17 -18.11
N ASP A 9 3.98 18.81 -18.89
CA ASP A 9 5.15 19.53 -18.38
C ASP A 9 4.81 20.63 -17.34
N PRO A 10 3.68 21.37 -17.45
CA PRO A 10 3.27 22.32 -16.41
C PRO A 10 3.06 21.66 -15.05
N PHE A 11 2.32 20.54 -15.00
CA PHE A 11 2.07 19.80 -13.77
C PHE A 11 3.36 19.19 -13.23
N PHE A 12 4.16 18.58 -14.09
CA PHE A 12 5.42 17.98 -13.69
C PHE A 12 6.36 19.00 -13.02
N THR A 13 6.48 20.19 -13.60
CA THR A 13 7.30 21.27 -13.04
C THR A 13 6.73 21.78 -11.73
N PHE A 14 5.41 21.97 -11.66
CA PHE A 14 4.74 22.45 -10.46
C PHE A 14 4.94 21.49 -9.28
N THR A 15 4.65 20.19 -9.46
CA THR A 15 4.79 19.17 -8.41
C THR A 15 6.21 19.05 -7.86
N ARG A 16 7.24 19.27 -8.69
CA ARG A 16 8.65 19.27 -8.24
C ARG A 16 9.03 20.48 -7.39
N LYS A 17 8.24 21.57 -7.44
CA LYS A 17 8.46 22.79 -6.65
C LYS A 17 7.48 22.92 -5.48
N SER A 18 6.39 22.15 -5.47
CA SER A 18 5.39 22.21 -4.41
C SER A 18 5.97 21.86 -3.03
N LYS A 19 5.40 22.50 -2.00
CA LYS A 19 5.60 22.12 -0.61
C LYS A 19 5.13 20.68 -0.39
N VAL A 20 5.76 19.98 0.54
CA VAL A 20 5.47 18.59 0.90
C VAL A 20 5.09 18.53 2.36
N ILE A 21 4.07 17.74 2.67
CA ILE A 21 3.73 17.35 4.04
C ILE A 21 4.04 15.86 4.14
N GLU A 22 4.84 15.48 5.15
CA GLU A 22 5.20 14.10 5.42
C GLU A 22 4.25 13.51 6.46
N ILE A 23 3.73 12.31 6.17
CA ILE A 23 2.90 11.55 7.11
C ILE A 23 3.78 10.48 7.73
N GLU A 24 3.98 10.59 9.04
CA GLU A 24 4.70 9.61 9.83
C GLU A 24 3.72 8.54 10.31
N MET A 25 4.00 7.29 9.95
CA MET A 25 3.19 6.15 10.38
C MET A 25 4.10 4.98 10.76
N PRO A 26 3.97 4.43 11.99
CA PRO A 26 4.75 3.29 12.41
C PRO A 26 4.60 2.11 11.44
N PHE A 27 5.67 1.32 11.28
CA PHE A 27 5.67 0.18 10.36
C PHE A 27 4.49 -0.78 10.58
N LEU A 28 4.23 -1.17 11.84
CA LEU A 28 3.14 -2.07 12.16
C LEU A 28 1.76 -1.47 11.84
N ALA A 29 1.57 -0.17 12.07
CA ALA A 29 0.32 0.51 11.72
C ALA A 29 0.10 0.53 10.19
N ARG A 30 1.18 0.67 9.39
CA ARG A 30 1.10 0.56 7.92
C ARG A 30 0.74 -0.86 7.48
N VAL A 31 1.32 -1.88 8.11
CA VAL A 31 0.96 -3.29 7.86
C VAL A 31 -0.53 -3.51 8.16
N ASP A 32 -1.00 -3.03 9.31
CA ASP A 32 -2.39 -3.16 9.74
C ASP A 32 -3.37 -2.46 8.77
N SER A 33 -3.05 -1.23 8.37
CA SER A 33 -3.87 -0.50 7.40
C SER A 33 -3.98 -1.24 6.07
N ILE A 34 -2.88 -1.80 5.56
CA ILE A 34 -2.91 -2.55 4.28
C ILE A 34 -3.74 -3.83 4.40
N ILE A 35 -3.61 -4.56 5.51
CA ILE A 35 -4.44 -5.75 5.76
C ILE A 35 -5.90 -5.34 5.85
N ASN A 36 -6.20 -4.26 6.57
CA ASN A 36 -7.56 -3.77 6.70
C ASN A 36 -8.18 -3.45 5.33
N ASP A 37 -7.49 -2.62 4.54
CA ASP A 37 -8.03 -2.10 3.28
C ASP A 37 -8.20 -3.20 2.23
N TYR A 38 -7.26 -4.16 2.16
CA TYR A 38 -7.21 -5.13 1.07
C TYR A 38 -7.69 -6.53 1.43
N VAL A 39 -7.76 -6.89 2.72
CA VAL A 39 -8.13 -8.25 3.16
C VAL A 39 -9.46 -8.25 3.91
N THR A 40 -9.66 -7.34 4.86
CA THR A 40 -10.87 -7.35 5.69
C THR A 40 -12.01 -6.54 5.07
N GLU A 41 -11.74 -5.31 4.60
CA GLU A 41 -12.76 -4.41 4.08
C GLU A 41 -13.12 -4.69 2.61
N LEU A 42 -12.12 -4.99 1.77
CA LEU A 42 -12.33 -5.22 0.35
C LEU A 42 -13.42 -6.26 0.04
N PRO A 43 -13.47 -7.44 0.70
CA PRO A 43 -14.56 -8.39 0.51
C PRO A 43 -15.94 -7.78 0.74
N GLY A 44 -16.13 -6.98 1.81
CA GLY A 44 -17.41 -6.36 2.14
C GLY A 44 -17.91 -5.39 1.06
N ALA A 45 -17.00 -4.78 0.30
CA ALA A 45 -17.33 -3.91 -0.82
C ALA A 45 -17.69 -4.67 -2.11
N LEU A 46 -17.43 -5.98 -2.19
CA LEU A 46 -17.76 -6.80 -3.35
C LEU A 46 -19.25 -7.13 -3.37
N LYS A 47 -19.89 -6.94 -4.53
CA LYS A 47 -21.29 -7.33 -4.77
C LYS A 47 -21.41 -8.83 -5.06
N ILE A 48 -20.73 -9.67 -4.28
CA ILE A 48 -20.73 -11.13 -4.37
C ILE A 48 -21.39 -11.68 -3.10
N ALA A 49 -22.53 -12.35 -3.28
CA ALA A 49 -23.33 -12.87 -2.17
C ALA A 49 -22.71 -14.11 -1.53
N ASP A 50 -22.18 -15.02 -2.35
CA ASP A 50 -21.54 -16.24 -1.88
C ASP A 50 -20.15 -15.95 -1.29
N GLU A 51 -19.92 -16.41 -0.06
CA GLU A 51 -18.68 -16.15 0.65
C GLU A 51 -17.48 -16.86 0.02
N SER A 52 -17.65 -18.10 -0.44
CA SER A 52 -16.58 -18.87 -1.06
C SER A 52 -16.14 -18.23 -2.37
N GLU A 53 -17.09 -17.80 -3.20
CA GLU A 53 -16.83 -17.04 -4.43
C GLU A 53 -16.12 -15.72 -4.12
N ARG A 54 -16.56 -15.00 -3.09
CA ARG A 54 -15.94 -13.74 -2.66
C ARG A 54 -14.49 -13.92 -2.19
N LEU A 55 -14.21 -14.95 -1.40
CA LEU A 55 -12.86 -15.27 -0.95
C LEU A 55 -11.96 -15.78 -2.10
N SER A 56 -12.52 -16.54 -3.03
CA SER A 56 -11.84 -16.94 -4.27
C SER A 56 -11.47 -15.72 -5.11
N TYR A 57 -12.40 -14.76 -5.26
CA TYR A 57 -12.13 -13.50 -5.94
C TYR A 57 -11.00 -12.73 -5.26
N LEU A 58 -11.05 -12.57 -3.93
CA LEU A 58 -10.01 -11.90 -3.15
C LEU A 58 -8.65 -12.56 -3.37
N THR A 59 -8.57 -13.89 -3.26
CA THR A 59 -7.34 -14.65 -3.48
C THR A 59 -6.76 -14.37 -4.86
N GLN A 60 -7.58 -14.44 -5.91
CA GLN A 60 -7.14 -14.16 -7.27
C GLN A 60 -6.73 -12.70 -7.46
N PHE A 61 -7.43 -11.77 -6.83
CA PHE A 61 -7.10 -10.35 -6.86
C PHE A 61 -5.72 -10.08 -6.26
N LEU A 62 -5.43 -10.62 -5.07
CA LEU A 62 -4.13 -10.48 -4.41
C LEU A 62 -3.00 -11.08 -5.26
N LYS A 63 -3.19 -12.33 -5.73
CA LYS A 63 -2.21 -13.00 -6.61
C LYS A 63 -1.94 -12.20 -7.89
N ARG A 64 -2.98 -11.70 -8.56
CA ARG A 64 -2.84 -10.85 -9.76
C ARG A 64 -2.09 -9.56 -9.45
N SER A 65 -2.33 -8.95 -8.30
CA SER A 65 -1.65 -7.72 -7.88
C SER A 65 -0.15 -7.96 -7.61
N ILE A 66 0.21 -9.08 -6.99
CA ILE A 66 1.62 -9.48 -6.80
C ILE A 66 2.30 -9.77 -8.13
N MET A 67 1.62 -10.45 -9.06
CA MET A 67 2.18 -10.75 -10.37
C MET A 67 2.52 -9.49 -11.17
N LYS A 68 1.80 -8.37 -10.99
CA LYS A 68 2.11 -7.09 -11.64
C LYS A 68 3.46 -6.50 -11.21
N ILE A 69 3.94 -6.85 -10.02
CA ILE A 69 5.23 -6.35 -9.49
C ILE A 69 6.35 -7.40 -9.57
N SER A 70 6.06 -8.59 -10.10
CA SER A 70 6.99 -9.74 -10.17
C SER A 70 8.34 -9.42 -10.80
N ASN A 71 8.39 -8.64 -11.89
CA ASN A 71 9.64 -8.26 -12.56
C ASN A 71 10.60 -7.48 -11.64
N LYS A 72 10.07 -6.66 -10.73
CA LYS A 72 10.88 -5.89 -9.79
C LYS A 72 11.21 -6.70 -8.54
N LEU A 73 10.31 -7.60 -8.14
CA LEU A 73 10.47 -8.44 -6.97
C LEU A 73 11.46 -9.60 -7.22
N GLY A 74 11.52 -10.11 -8.45
CA GLY A 74 12.30 -11.28 -8.84
C GLY A 74 11.52 -12.59 -8.66
N GLY A 75 11.86 -13.61 -9.46
CA GLY A 75 11.08 -14.86 -9.55
C GLY A 75 10.95 -15.61 -8.22
N VAL A 76 12.05 -15.84 -7.51
CA VAL A 76 12.06 -16.58 -6.22
C VAL A 76 11.22 -15.87 -5.16
N ARG A 77 11.42 -14.56 -5.00
CA ARG A 77 10.66 -13.74 -4.05
C ARG A 77 9.18 -13.68 -4.41
N THR A 78 8.85 -13.57 -5.70
CA THR A 78 7.45 -13.60 -6.17
C THR A 78 6.77 -14.90 -5.79
N GLN A 79 7.41 -16.05 -6.05
CA GLN A 79 6.83 -17.35 -5.69
C GLN A 79 6.65 -17.49 -4.17
N THR A 80 7.61 -17.01 -3.38
CA THR A 80 7.52 -17.02 -1.92
C THR A 80 6.30 -16.23 -1.43
N VAL A 81 6.13 -15.00 -1.93
CA VAL A 81 4.98 -14.15 -1.56
C VAL A 81 3.65 -14.75 -2.00
N LEU A 82 3.60 -15.38 -3.18
CA LEU A 82 2.38 -16.04 -3.65
C LEU A 82 2.00 -17.22 -2.76
N ALA A 83 2.98 -18.02 -2.32
CA ALA A 83 2.75 -19.12 -1.38
C ALA A 83 2.26 -18.60 -0.02
N ASP A 84 2.87 -17.54 0.50
CA ASP A 84 2.44 -16.90 1.76
C ASP A 84 1.00 -16.35 1.68
N VAL A 85 0.59 -15.83 0.52
CA VAL A 85 -0.79 -15.39 0.29
C VAL A 85 -1.76 -16.57 0.27
N GLU A 86 -1.39 -17.68 -0.36
CA GLU A 86 -2.22 -18.89 -0.39
C GLU A 86 -2.42 -19.47 1.01
N GLU A 87 -1.34 -19.58 1.79
CA GLU A 87 -1.38 -20.00 3.19
C GLU A 87 -2.25 -19.06 4.03
N ALA A 88 -2.05 -17.74 3.91
CA ALA A 88 -2.83 -16.77 4.67
C ALA A 88 -4.32 -16.78 4.31
N MET A 89 -4.65 -16.93 3.02
CA MET A 89 -6.05 -17.04 2.57
C MET A 89 -6.70 -18.34 3.04
N PHE A 90 -5.96 -19.45 3.10
CA PHE A 90 -6.46 -20.69 3.66
C PHE A 90 -6.84 -20.50 5.14
N ASP A 91 -5.97 -19.88 5.93
CA ASP A 91 -6.24 -19.60 7.33
C ASP A 91 -7.41 -18.64 7.52
N TYR A 92 -7.46 -17.57 6.72
CA TYR A 92 -8.54 -16.58 6.78
C TYR A 92 -9.90 -17.19 6.44
N ALA A 93 -9.96 -18.09 5.46
CA ALA A 93 -11.21 -18.77 5.08
C ALA A 93 -11.77 -19.71 6.16
N HIS A 94 -10.92 -20.28 7.03
CA HIS A 94 -11.34 -21.22 8.07
C HIS A 94 -11.53 -20.57 9.44
N ARG A 95 -10.75 -19.53 9.74
CA ARG A 95 -10.67 -18.92 11.08
C ARG A 95 -11.13 -17.48 11.14
N HIS A 96 -11.36 -16.83 9.99
CA HIS A 96 -11.62 -15.40 9.86
C HIS A 96 -10.56 -14.52 10.56
N ASP A 97 -9.34 -15.05 10.70
CA ASP A 97 -8.21 -14.36 11.32
C ASP A 97 -7.26 -13.85 10.23
N PRO A 98 -7.11 -12.52 10.06
CA PRO A 98 -6.24 -11.95 9.03
C PRO A 98 -4.75 -11.93 9.43
N SER A 99 -4.38 -12.40 10.63
CA SER A 99 -3.02 -12.28 11.18
C SER A 99 -1.94 -12.90 10.28
N ALA A 100 -2.24 -14.00 9.58
CA ALA A 100 -1.32 -14.64 8.65
C ALA A 100 -0.91 -13.73 7.48
N HIS A 101 -1.73 -12.73 7.12
CA HIS A 101 -1.40 -11.78 6.05
C HIS A 101 -0.25 -10.84 6.42
N ARG A 102 0.07 -10.68 7.71
CA ARG A 102 1.18 -9.83 8.16
C ARG A 102 2.51 -10.22 7.53
N LYS A 103 2.75 -11.52 7.33
CA LYS A 103 4.03 -12.03 6.80
C LYS A 103 4.36 -11.45 5.42
N TRP A 104 3.48 -11.66 4.45
CA TRP A 104 3.72 -11.21 3.09
C TRP A 104 3.56 -9.69 2.93
N VAL A 105 2.66 -9.05 3.71
CA VAL A 105 2.50 -7.59 3.70
C VAL A 105 3.75 -6.90 4.21
N SER A 106 4.30 -7.38 5.33
CA SER A 106 5.54 -6.84 5.91
C SER A 106 6.70 -6.96 4.93
N PHE A 107 6.84 -8.13 4.31
CA PHE A 107 7.85 -8.35 3.27
C PHE A 107 7.71 -7.37 2.10
N LEU A 108 6.49 -7.21 1.54
CA LEU A 108 6.30 -6.29 0.43
C LEU A 108 6.54 -4.83 0.83
N LEU A 109 6.18 -4.43 2.05
CA LEU A 109 6.45 -3.10 2.55
C LEU A 109 7.96 -2.85 2.64
N GLU A 110 8.72 -3.72 3.30
CA GLU A 110 10.16 -3.52 3.51
C GLU A 110 10.99 -3.70 2.22
N ASP A 111 10.75 -4.79 1.48
CA ASP A 111 11.60 -5.18 0.36
C ASP A 111 11.24 -4.49 -0.96
N TYR A 112 10.01 -4.01 -1.11
CA TYR A 112 9.54 -3.42 -2.34
C TYR A 112 9.15 -1.95 -2.17
N TYR A 113 8.15 -1.65 -1.33
CA TYR A 113 7.60 -0.28 -1.28
C TYR A 113 8.55 0.71 -0.59
N ASP A 114 9.05 0.42 0.62
CA ASP A 114 9.86 1.34 1.42
C ASP A 114 11.18 1.70 0.72
N ARG A 115 11.83 0.72 0.06
CA ARG A 115 13.04 0.97 -0.75
C ARG A 115 12.82 2.00 -1.87
N HIS A 116 11.61 2.09 -2.41
CA HIS A 116 11.27 3.09 -3.39
C HIS A 116 10.99 4.46 -2.75
N TYR A 117 10.30 4.49 -1.61
CA TYR A 117 9.92 5.75 -0.94
C TYR A 117 11.11 6.52 -0.34
N VAL A 118 12.15 5.85 0.18
CA VAL A 118 13.33 6.52 0.78
C VAL A 118 13.96 7.56 -0.16
N ARG A 119 14.07 7.25 -1.47
CA ARG A 119 14.61 8.18 -2.46
C ARG A 119 13.70 9.39 -2.70
N HIS A 120 12.39 9.18 -2.69
CA HIS A 120 11.40 10.25 -2.87
C HIS A 120 11.38 11.22 -1.69
N ILE A 121 11.46 10.70 -0.46
CA ILE A 121 11.56 11.51 0.76
C ILE A 121 12.86 12.32 0.74
N THR A 122 13.99 11.65 0.50
CA THR A 122 15.31 12.30 0.48
C THR A 122 15.38 13.44 -0.55
N SER A 123 14.85 13.24 -1.77
CA SER A 123 14.84 14.26 -2.83
C SER A 123 13.86 15.42 -2.60
N SER A 124 12.98 15.31 -1.61
CA SER A 124 11.98 16.33 -1.30
C SER A 124 12.21 17.00 0.06
N ARG A 125 13.29 16.63 0.77
CA ARG A 125 13.55 17.04 2.15
C ARG A 125 13.52 18.56 2.35
N ASP A 126 14.12 19.31 1.44
CA ASP A 126 14.16 20.79 1.48
C ASP A 126 12.77 21.45 1.25
N ARG A 127 11.76 20.67 0.87
CA ARG A 127 10.39 21.14 0.60
C ARG A 127 9.38 20.67 1.64
N ILE A 128 9.81 19.87 2.63
CA ILE A 128 8.94 19.39 3.70
C ILE A 128 8.65 20.57 4.63
N ILE A 129 7.38 20.96 4.73
CA ILE A 129 6.92 22.08 5.57
C ILE A 129 6.34 21.62 6.91
N PHE A 130 5.96 20.34 6.99
CA PHE A 130 5.38 19.71 8.17
C PHE A 130 5.58 18.20 8.09
N SER A 131 5.83 17.58 9.24
CA SER A 131 5.89 16.13 9.41
C SER A 131 5.19 15.76 10.71
N GLY A 132 4.36 14.72 10.67
CA GLY A 132 3.66 14.25 11.86
C GLY A 132 2.72 13.09 11.55
N THR A 133 2.03 12.62 12.58
CA THR A 133 0.98 11.60 12.46
C THR A 133 -0.16 12.06 11.55
N PRO A 134 -1.01 11.14 11.04
CA PRO A 134 -2.16 11.52 10.23
C PRO A 134 -3.04 12.61 10.87
N ASP A 135 -3.29 12.52 12.19
CA ASP A 135 -4.12 13.49 12.91
C ASP A 135 -3.44 14.87 13.00
N GLU A 136 -2.14 14.90 13.27
CA GLU A 136 -1.35 16.14 13.31
C GLU A 136 -1.27 16.80 11.92
N VAL A 137 -1.13 16.00 10.86
CA VAL A 137 -1.14 16.47 9.48
C VAL A 137 -2.50 17.08 9.14
N MET A 138 -3.59 16.43 9.52
CA MET A 138 -4.94 16.97 9.30
C MET A 138 -5.17 18.27 10.07
N ALA A 139 -4.71 18.35 11.33
CA ALA A 139 -4.76 19.57 12.13
C ALA A 139 -3.96 20.72 11.49
N PHE A 140 -2.75 20.42 10.99
CA PHE A 140 -1.90 21.38 10.29
C PHE A 140 -2.58 21.92 9.02
N ILE A 141 -3.11 21.04 8.16
CA ILE A 141 -3.83 21.43 6.94
C ILE A 141 -5.02 22.34 7.26
N ALA A 142 -5.79 22.01 8.31
CA ALA A 142 -6.92 22.83 8.75
C ALA A 142 -6.48 24.21 9.27
N SER A 143 -5.35 24.30 9.98
CA SER A 143 -4.84 25.57 10.50
C SER A 143 -4.31 26.51 9.41
N GLU A 144 -3.72 25.97 8.35
CA GLU A 144 -3.13 26.75 7.26
C GLU A 144 -4.17 27.23 6.22
N ARG A 145 -5.46 26.90 6.38
CA ARG A 145 -6.54 27.15 5.40
C ARG A 145 -6.13 26.73 3.98
N LEU A 146 -5.47 25.58 3.86
CA LEU A 146 -5.10 25.05 2.55
C LEU A 146 -6.30 24.53 1.76
N PHE A 147 -7.51 24.57 2.36
CA PHE A 147 -8.82 24.38 1.74
C PHE A 147 -9.86 25.27 2.42
#